data_AF-A0A1M5BIX4-F1
#
_entry.id   AF-A0A1M5BIX4-F1
#
_cell.length_a   1.000
_cell.length_b   1.000
_cell.length_c   1.000
_cell.angle_alpha   90.00
_cell.angle_beta   90.00
_cell.angle_gamma   90.00
#
_symmetry.space_group_name_H-M   'P 1'
#
loop_
_entity.id
_entity.type
_entity.pdbx_description
1 polymer ?
#
loop_
_entity_poly.entity_id
_entity_poly.type
_entity_poly.pdbx_seq_one_letter_code
_entity_poly.pdbx_strand_id
1 'polypeptide(L)'
;MEHLLHYVWKHRLFPLKVLQTTTGLPVEVIDSGLHNADSGPDFFNVKLKINGTLWAGNVEIHTHSSDWYRHGHDHDKAYDSVILHIASDIDTEVIRSNGESIPQLQLECPEYVRVHYQELCEAEQYPACLSILGSLPKLIVHSWLTALQTERLEQKAELITHRLKLCNNHWEDAFFITLARNYGFGLNGDAFETWACMLPFRAIDKHRDDLFQVEAFFFGQAGLLEETFLEKEQEDEYSLRLRKEFRYMQHKFELTKMMDATLWRFLRLRPENFPYIRLAQLGYLYHKADKLFSRLLEAETLDEVRKLLATRTSSYWEDHFVFGRTSSHKEKPMGERSLDLIVINTVVPFLYTYGLHKAEEGMCNRAGRFLEELKAENNHIVRSWSDAGLPVTTAADSQALIQLQKEYCDKRKCLYCRFGYEYLRKK
;
A
#
# COMPACT_ATOMS: atom_id res chain seq x y z
N MET A 1 -23.32 7.48 14.88
CA MET A 1 -23.87 8.84 14.72
C MET A 1 -22.79 9.86 15.01
N GLU A 2 -22.06 9.70 16.12
CA GLU A 2 -20.90 10.51 16.51
C GLU A 2 -19.88 10.80 15.40
N HIS A 3 -19.41 9.79 14.64
CA HIS A 3 -18.49 10.03 13.52
C HIS A 3 -19.03 11.01 12.45
N LEU A 4 -20.35 11.11 12.28
CA LEU A 4 -20.95 12.10 11.38
C LEU A 4 -20.95 13.50 12.01
N LEU A 5 -21.08 13.61 13.33
CA LEU A 5 -20.91 14.89 14.03
C LEU A 5 -19.46 15.37 13.96
N HIS A 6 -18.49 14.48 14.18
CA HIS A 6 -17.07 14.76 13.94
C HIS A 6 -16.83 15.26 12.52
N TYR A 7 -17.45 14.60 11.53
CA TYR A 7 -17.35 14.97 10.13
C TYR A 7 -17.94 16.35 9.84
N VAL A 8 -19.16 16.62 10.34
CA VAL A 8 -19.85 17.90 10.19
C VAL A 8 -19.05 19.03 10.84
N TRP A 9 -18.49 18.80 12.03
CA TRP A 9 -17.63 19.75 12.72
C TRP A 9 -16.35 20.04 11.94
N LYS A 10 -15.59 19.00 11.60
CA LYS A 10 -14.33 19.09 10.86
C LYS A 10 -14.46 19.84 9.54
N HIS A 11 -15.55 19.60 8.81
CA HIS A 11 -15.80 20.19 7.50
C HIS A 11 -16.69 21.44 7.54
N ARG A 12 -17.07 21.89 8.74
CA ARG A 12 -17.95 23.05 8.98
C ARG A 12 -19.24 22.99 8.16
N LEU A 13 -19.84 21.80 8.06
CA LEU A 13 -21.12 21.58 7.36
C LEU A 13 -22.31 22.02 8.23
N PHE A 14 -22.23 23.24 8.76
CA PHE A 14 -23.17 23.78 9.72
C PHE A 14 -24.51 24.17 9.08
N PRO A 15 -25.61 24.16 9.86
CA PRO A 15 -26.88 24.71 9.40
C PRO A 15 -26.73 26.21 9.09
N LEU A 16 -27.63 26.74 8.26
CA LEU A 16 -27.63 28.18 7.89
C LEU A 16 -28.01 29.11 9.05
N LYS A 17 -28.48 28.55 10.18
CA LYS A 17 -28.79 29.30 11.40
C LYS A 17 -27.52 29.63 12.18
N VAL A 18 -27.55 30.75 12.91
CA VAL A 18 -26.47 31.10 13.85
C VAL A 18 -26.34 29.98 14.89
N LEU A 19 -25.12 29.49 15.11
CA LEU A 19 -24.85 28.52 16.16
C LEU A 19 -24.94 29.22 17.52
N GLN A 20 -25.56 28.57 18.49
CA GLN A 20 -25.76 29.10 19.83
C GLN A 20 -25.50 28.02 20.87
N THR A 21 -24.98 28.40 22.02
CA THR A 21 -24.91 27.48 23.17
C THR A 21 -26.31 27.10 23.62
N THR A 22 -26.43 26.05 24.42
CA THR A 22 -27.69 25.63 25.09
C THR A 22 -28.27 26.73 25.98
N THR A 23 -27.45 27.69 26.39
CA THR A 23 -27.83 28.89 27.14
C THR A 23 -28.13 30.12 26.26
N GLY A 24 -28.11 29.99 24.92
CA GLY A 24 -28.48 31.03 23.97
C GLY A 24 -27.36 31.98 23.54
N LEU A 25 -26.10 31.74 23.96
CA LEU A 25 -24.97 32.59 23.58
C LEU A 25 -24.51 32.29 22.15
N PRO A 26 -24.29 33.30 21.29
CA PRO A 26 -23.85 33.06 19.92
C PRO A 26 -22.44 32.47 19.87
N VAL A 27 -22.25 31.49 18.98
CA VAL A 27 -20.99 30.77 18.75
C VAL A 27 -20.56 30.97 17.29
N GLU A 28 -19.33 31.46 17.07
CA GLU A 28 -18.69 31.55 15.76
C GLU A 28 -17.47 30.61 15.74
N VAL A 29 -17.41 29.72 14.74
CA VAL A 29 -16.28 28.80 14.57
C VAL A 29 -15.21 29.45 13.69
N ILE A 30 -14.14 29.94 14.31
CA ILE A 30 -13.00 30.55 13.60
C ILE A 30 -12.09 29.45 13.05
N ASP A 31 -11.74 28.48 13.89
CA ASP A 31 -10.96 27.28 13.56
C ASP A 31 -11.59 26.05 14.21
N SER A 32 -11.90 25.02 13.43
CA SER A 32 -12.45 23.74 13.91
C SER A 32 -11.40 22.86 14.59
N GLY A 33 -10.13 23.23 14.51
CA GLY A 33 -9.02 22.50 15.11
C GLY A 33 -8.61 21.25 14.33
N LEU A 34 -7.73 20.46 14.96
CA LEU A 34 -7.19 19.21 14.42
C LEU A 34 -7.91 18.03 15.07
N HIS A 35 -8.52 17.17 14.26
CA HIS A 35 -9.15 15.94 14.73
C HIS A 35 -8.08 15.03 15.36
N ASN A 36 -8.32 14.63 16.59
CA ASN A 36 -7.52 13.68 17.34
C ASN A 36 -8.08 12.27 17.15
N ALA A 37 -7.22 11.30 16.84
CA ALA A 37 -7.59 9.88 16.77
C ALA A 37 -7.00 9.06 17.92
N ASP A 38 -6.21 9.71 18.79
CA ASP A 38 -5.58 9.13 19.96
C ASP A 38 -6.32 9.53 21.24
N SER A 39 -5.79 9.18 22.41
CA SER A 39 -6.40 9.53 23.70
C SER A 39 -6.51 11.05 23.92
N GLY A 40 -7.63 11.48 24.50
CA GLY A 40 -7.90 12.88 24.85
C GLY A 40 -9.05 13.45 24.01
N PRO A 41 -9.28 14.78 24.09
CA PRO A 41 -10.39 15.42 23.40
C PRO A 41 -10.41 15.18 21.89
N ASP A 42 -11.61 15.13 21.30
CA ASP A 42 -11.81 14.87 19.87
C ASP A 42 -11.11 15.88 18.95
N PHE A 43 -11.08 17.17 19.30
CA PHE A 43 -10.45 18.20 18.47
C PHE A 43 -9.51 19.10 19.27
N PHE A 44 -8.26 19.18 18.84
CA PHE A 44 -7.23 20.04 19.43
C PHE A 44 -7.15 21.42 18.77
N ASN A 45 -6.77 22.43 19.58
CA ASN A 45 -6.44 23.79 19.10
C ASN A 45 -7.58 24.48 18.33
N VAL A 46 -8.82 24.22 18.74
CA VAL A 46 -10.03 24.88 18.25
C VAL A 46 -10.01 26.36 18.64
N LYS A 47 -10.48 27.23 17.75
CA LYS A 47 -10.67 28.66 18.01
C LYS A 47 -12.11 29.05 17.78
N LEU A 48 -12.77 29.52 18.83
CA LEU A 48 -14.19 29.90 18.82
C LEU A 48 -14.38 31.32 19.32
N LYS A 49 -15.43 31.99 18.84
CA LYS A 49 -15.91 33.22 19.46
C LYS A 49 -17.26 32.94 20.12
N ILE A 50 -17.31 33.01 21.45
CA ILE A 50 -18.54 32.79 22.22
C ILE A 50 -18.94 34.12 22.86
N ASN A 51 -20.10 34.64 22.48
CA ASN A 51 -20.61 35.95 22.92
C ASN A 51 -19.60 37.10 22.79
N GLY A 52 -18.85 37.13 21.67
CA GLY A 52 -17.86 38.19 21.42
C GLY A 52 -16.44 37.87 21.90
N THR A 53 -16.27 36.98 22.87
CA THR A 53 -14.96 36.59 23.44
C THR A 53 -14.31 35.49 22.61
N LEU A 54 -13.03 35.64 22.26
CA LEU A 54 -12.25 34.62 21.58
C LEU A 54 -11.72 33.58 22.59
N TRP A 55 -11.99 32.31 22.31
CA TRP A 55 -11.55 31.15 23.07
C TRP A 55 -10.60 30.31 22.22
N ALA A 56 -9.58 29.73 22.85
CA ALA A 56 -8.69 28.75 22.26
C ALA A 56 -8.55 27.56 23.21
N GLY A 57 -8.78 26.35 22.71
CA GLY A 57 -8.78 25.13 23.50
C GLY A 57 -9.28 23.95 22.69
N ASN A 58 -9.90 22.99 23.35
CA ASN A 58 -10.31 21.74 22.72
C ASN A 58 -11.84 21.59 22.63
N VAL A 59 -12.31 20.72 21.76
CA VAL A 59 -13.72 20.37 21.62
C VAL A 59 -13.88 18.87 21.78
N GLU A 60 -14.95 18.50 22.48
CA GLU A 60 -15.40 17.12 22.65
C GLU A 60 -16.80 16.97 22.05
N ILE A 61 -17.05 15.85 21.36
CA ILE A 61 -18.28 15.63 20.61
C ILE A 61 -18.86 14.25 20.93
N HIS A 62 -20.08 14.24 21.47
CA HIS A 62 -20.80 13.00 21.76
C HIS A 62 -22.12 12.89 21.01
N THR A 63 -22.71 11.70 20.99
CA THR A 63 -24.11 11.55 20.57
C THR A 63 -25.05 12.13 21.65
N HIS A 64 -24.86 11.75 22.91
CA HIS A 64 -25.59 12.28 24.06
C HIS A 64 -24.63 12.98 25.02
N SER A 65 -25.03 14.11 25.61
CA SER A 65 -24.18 14.78 26.61
C SER A 65 -23.85 13.92 27.85
N SER A 66 -24.69 12.95 28.20
CA SER A 66 -24.43 12.02 29.30
C SER A 66 -23.25 11.08 29.04
N ASP A 67 -22.83 10.92 27.79
CA ASP A 67 -21.65 10.12 27.44
C ASP A 67 -20.35 10.72 28.02
N TRP A 68 -20.32 12.03 28.29
CA TRP A 68 -19.24 12.70 29.01
C TRP A 68 -18.89 12.01 30.34
N TYR A 69 -19.92 11.65 31.12
CA TYR A 69 -19.76 10.98 32.42
C TYR A 69 -19.56 9.48 32.24
N ARG A 70 -20.18 8.86 31.23
CA ARG A 70 -19.99 7.42 30.96
C ARG A 70 -18.54 7.10 30.60
N HIS A 71 -17.87 8.02 29.91
CA HIS A 71 -16.46 7.92 29.56
C HIS A 71 -15.52 8.44 30.67
N GLY A 72 -16.06 9.03 31.74
CA GLY A 72 -15.29 9.52 32.90
C GLY A 72 -14.49 10.80 32.62
N HIS A 73 -14.88 11.58 31.61
CA HIS A 73 -14.18 12.82 31.25
C HIS A 73 -14.31 13.90 32.34
N ASP A 74 -15.33 13.82 33.18
CA ASP A 74 -15.53 14.67 34.36
C ASP A 74 -14.47 14.45 35.46
N HIS A 75 -13.67 13.39 35.36
CA HIS A 75 -12.57 13.11 36.29
C HIS A 75 -11.19 13.13 35.63
N ASP A 76 -11.13 13.29 34.32
CA ASP A 76 -9.89 13.25 33.55
C ASP A 76 -9.40 14.66 33.20
N LYS A 77 -8.24 15.02 33.76
CA LYS A 77 -7.59 16.32 33.54
C LYS A 77 -7.22 16.58 32.08
N ALA A 78 -7.12 15.56 31.23
CA ALA A 78 -6.92 15.75 29.80
C ALA A 78 -8.06 16.59 29.17
N TYR A 79 -9.26 16.51 29.74
CA TYR A 79 -10.47 17.18 29.23
C TYR A 79 -10.72 18.55 29.89
N ASP A 80 -9.92 18.96 30.88
CA ASP A 80 -10.02 20.30 31.48
C ASP A 80 -9.75 21.44 30.49
N SER A 81 -9.14 21.12 29.34
CA SER A 81 -8.87 22.03 28.23
C SER A 81 -10.03 22.19 27.24
N VAL A 82 -11.14 21.45 27.44
CA VAL A 82 -12.33 21.54 26.59
C VAL A 82 -13.04 22.87 26.83
N ILE A 83 -13.22 23.63 25.75
CA ILE A 83 -13.85 24.97 25.74
C ILE A 83 -15.30 24.94 25.24
N LEU A 84 -15.69 23.86 24.56
CA LEU A 84 -17.04 23.63 24.08
C LEU A 84 -17.29 22.12 23.98
N HIS A 85 -18.38 21.65 24.56
CA HIS A 85 -18.88 20.29 24.37
C HIS A 85 -20.02 20.30 23.33
N ILE A 86 -19.98 19.40 22.36
CA ILE A 86 -20.99 19.31 21.30
C ILE A 86 -21.73 17.98 21.45
N ALA A 87 -23.05 18.00 21.33
CA ALA A 87 -23.80 16.75 21.17
C ALA A 87 -25.02 16.89 20.26
N SER A 88 -25.47 15.78 19.68
CA SER A 88 -26.75 15.76 18.96
C SER A 88 -27.94 15.88 19.90
N ASP A 89 -27.83 15.29 21.09
CA ASP A 89 -28.86 15.30 22.12
C ASP A 89 -28.28 15.81 23.44
N ILE A 90 -28.88 16.87 23.98
CA ILE A 90 -28.46 17.51 25.23
C ILE A 90 -29.42 17.03 26.33
N ASP A 91 -29.01 15.95 27.00
CA ASP A 91 -29.74 15.29 28.08
C ASP A 91 -29.23 15.63 29.49
N THR A 92 -28.04 16.25 29.60
CA THR A 92 -27.47 16.71 30.88
C THR A 92 -26.46 17.84 30.68
N GLU A 93 -26.26 18.65 31.71
CA GLU A 93 -25.12 19.56 31.79
C GLU A 93 -23.81 18.78 31.99
N VAL A 94 -22.71 19.27 31.40
CA VAL A 94 -21.38 18.68 31.55
C VAL A 94 -20.47 19.58 32.39
N ILE A 95 -19.72 18.97 33.30
CA ILE A 95 -18.75 19.64 34.17
C ILE A 95 -17.36 19.02 33.99
N ARG A 96 -16.32 19.85 34.04
CA ARG A 96 -14.92 19.38 34.04
C ARG A 96 -14.48 19.01 35.45
N SER A 97 -13.25 18.50 35.60
CA SER A 97 -12.77 17.94 36.88
C SER A 97 -12.69 18.93 38.04
N ASN A 98 -12.65 20.24 37.74
CA ASN A 98 -12.68 21.32 38.74
C ASN A 98 -14.11 21.76 39.15
N GLY A 99 -15.16 21.14 38.58
CA GLY A 99 -16.56 21.48 38.84
C GLY A 99 -17.14 22.62 37.98
N GLU A 100 -16.35 23.23 37.10
CA GLU A 100 -16.84 24.26 36.17
C GLU A 100 -17.66 23.62 35.04
N SER A 101 -18.82 24.23 34.76
CA SER A 101 -19.64 23.88 33.60
C SER A 101 -18.92 24.22 32.29
N ILE A 102 -19.05 23.34 31.30
CA ILE A 102 -18.52 23.56 29.95
C ILE A 102 -19.68 24.07 29.07
N PRO A 103 -19.50 25.16 28.29
CA PRO A 103 -20.48 25.56 27.31
C PRO A 103 -20.85 24.39 26.38
N GLN A 104 -22.14 24.16 26.18
CA GLN A 104 -22.64 23.10 25.29
C GLN A 104 -23.25 23.70 24.03
N LEU A 105 -23.05 23.04 22.88
CA LEU A 105 -23.70 23.33 21.61
C LEU A 105 -24.43 22.09 21.13
N GLN A 106 -25.74 22.20 20.89
CA GLN A 106 -26.47 21.15 20.20
C GLN A 106 -26.21 21.24 18.69
N LEU A 107 -25.61 20.20 18.11
CA LEU A 107 -25.32 20.12 16.68
C LEU A 107 -25.96 18.87 16.10
N GLU A 108 -26.84 19.07 15.13
CA GLU A 108 -27.43 17.98 14.36
C GLU A 108 -26.64 17.74 13.08
N CYS A 109 -26.48 16.47 12.70
CA CYS A 109 -25.99 16.13 11.38
C CYS A 109 -27.04 16.55 10.34
N PRO A 110 -26.69 17.39 9.34
CA PRO A 110 -27.64 17.77 8.31
C PRO A 110 -28.20 16.55 7.58
N GLU A 111 -29.50 16.59 7.29
CA GLU A 111 -30.20 15.43 6.70
C GLU A 111 -29.55 14.93 5.41
N TYR A 112 -29.15 15.86 4.53
CA TYR A 112 -28.47 15.51 3.27
C TYR A 112 -27.15 14.75 3.51
N VAL A 113 -26.36 15.12 4.54
CA VAL A 113 -25.11 14.41 4.88
C VAL A 113 -25.42 13.00 5.38
N ARG A 114 -26.44 12.86 6.23
CA ARG A 114 -26.87 11.56 6.77
C ARG A 114 -27.35 10.63 5.67
N VAL A 115 -28.22 11.12 4.79
CA VAL A 115 -28.76 10.37 3.65
C VAL A 115 -27.64 9.98 2.69
N HIS A 116 -26.80 10.93 2.27
CA HIS A 116 -25.68 10.66 1.36
C HIS A 116 -24.66 9.68 1.96
N TYR A 117 -24.41 9.74 3.26
CA TYR A 117 -23.56 8.74 3.92
C TYR A 117 -24.19 7.35 3.89
N GLN A 118 -25.49 7.26 4.15
CA GLN A 118 -26.23 6.00 4.06
C GLN A 118 -26.18 5.43 2.64
N GLU A 119 -26.43 6.26 1.62
CA GLU A 119 -26.29 5.87 0.21
C GLU A 119 -24.90 5.31 -0.10
N LEU A 120 -23.82 5.96 0.36
CA LEU A 120 -22.46 5.46 0.17
C LEU A 120 -22.20 4.14 0.89
N CYS A 121 -22.86 3.88 2.01
CA CYS A 121 -22.75 2.63 2.77
C CYS A 121 -23.55 1.49 2.13
N GLU A 122 -24.69 1.79 1.52
CA GLU A 122 -25.63 0.82 0.96
C GLU A 122 -25.46 0.62 -0.56
N ALA A 123 -24.61 1.42 -1.21
CA ALA A 123 -24.38 1.36 -2.65
C ALA A 123 -23.95 -0.05 -3.12
N GLU A 124 -24.75 -0.61 -4.04
CA GLU A 124 -24.42 -1.84 -4.76
C GLU A 124 -23.46 -1.59 -5.94
N GLN A 125 -23.47 -0.36 -6.46
CA GLN A 125 -22.60 0.06 -7.55
C GLN A 125 -21.17 0.33 -7.05
N TYR A 126 -20.19 0.00 -7.88
CA TYR A 126 -18.78 0.26 -7.59
C TYR A 126 -18.15 1.22 -8.61
N PRO A 127 -17.40 2.25 -8.15
CA PRO A 127 -17.27 2.69 -6.76
C PRO A 127 -18.57 3.33 -6.24
N ALA A 128 -18.79 3.35 -4.92
CA ALA A 128 -20.01 3.88 -4.32
C ALA A 128 -20.32 5.33 -4.77
N CYS A 129 -19.27 6.15 -4.97
CA CYS A 129 -19.37 7.53 -5.43
C CYS A 129 -19.49 7.70 -6.96
N LEU A 130 -19.78 6.65 -7.72
CA LEU A 130 -19.81 6.65 -9.19
C LEU A 130 -20.61 7.83 -9.78
N SER A 131 -21.77 8.16 -9.18
CA SER A 131 -22.69 9.17 -9.71
C SER A 131 -22.11 10.59 -9.80
N ILE A 132 -21.05 10.90 -9.06
CA ILE A 132 -20.43 12.23 -9.08
C ILE A 132 -19.13 12.29 -9.88
N LEU A 133 -18.47 11.15 -10.16
CA LEU A 133 -17.10 11.12 -10.67
C LEU A 133 -16.94 11.89 -11.98
N GLY A 134 -17.88 11.75 -12.92
CA GLY A 134 -17.85 12.46 -14.20
C GLY A 134 -18.04 13.98 -14.10
N SER A 135 -18.54 14.48 -12.96
CA SER A 135 -18.74 15.91 -12.70
C SER A 135 -17.64 16.56 -11.85
N LEU A 136 -16.71 15.77 -11.34
CA LEU A 136 -15.66 16.27 -10.46
C LEU A 136 -14.70 17.21 -11.22
N PRO A 137 -14.35 18.37 -10.65
CA PRO A 137 -13.31 19.22 -11.21
C PRO A 137 -11.99 18.46 -11.36
N LYS A 138 -11.33 18.59 -12.52
CA LYS A 138 -10.05 17.92 -12.81
C LYS A 138 -8.98 18.19 -11.75
N LEU A 139 -8.95 19.39 -11.18
CA LEU A 139 -8.02 19.76 -10.11
C LEU A 139 -8.24 18.93 -8.83
N ILE A 140 -9.50 18.65 -8.47
CA ILE A 140 -9.82 17.82 -7.31
C ILE A 140 -9.37 16.38 -7.55
N VAL A 141 -9.66 15.84 -8.74
CA VAL A 141 -9.22 14.50 -9.13
C VAL A 141 -7.69 14.41 -9.08
N HIS A 142 -6.99 15.29 -9.79
CA HIS A 142 -5.54 15.28 -9.85
C HIS A 142 -4.89 15.42 -8.46
N SER A 143 -5.29 16.43 -7.68
CA SER A 143 -4.73 16.64 -6.34
C SER A 143 -5.00 15.48 -5.37
N TRP A 144 -6.10 14.74 -5.57
CA TRP A 144 -6.37 13.57 -4.76
C TRP A 144 -5.51 12.38 -5.17
N LEU A 145 -5.40 12.11 -6.48
CA LEU A 145 -4.54 11.05 -6.99
C LEU A 145 -3.07 11.29 -6.62
N THR A 146 -2.57 12.53 -6.66
CA THR A 146 -1.22 12.85 -6.19
C THR A 146 -1.03 12.51 -4.71
N ALA A 147 -1.98 12.85 -3.84
CA ALA A 147 -1.88 12.50 -2.43
C ALA A 147 -1.87 10.97 -2.22
N LEU A 148 -2.73 10.25 -2.94
CA LEU A 148 -2.80 8.78 -2.88
C LEU A 148 -1.53 8.10 -3.44
N GLN A 149 -0.87 8.69 -4.44
CA GLN A 149 0.43 8.23 -4.92
C GLN A 149 1.47 8.30 -3.81
N THR A 150 1.55 9.43 -3.10
CA THR A 150 2.47 9.62 -1.98
C THR A 150 2.17 8.62 -0.86
N GLU A 151 0.91 8.53 -0.42
CA GLU A 151 0.48 7.56 0.62
C GLU A 151 0.89 6.13 0.25
N ARG A 152 0.74 5.75 -1.02
CA ARG A 152 1.11 4.42 -1.49
C ARG A 152 2.62 4.19 -1.50
N LEU A 153 3.40 5.19 -1.89
CA LEU A 153 4.86 5.11 -1.86
C LEU A 153 5.38 5.00 -0.42
N GLU A 154 4.79 5.76 0.51
CA GLU A 154 5.10 5.67 1.95
C GLU A 154 4.81 4.28 2.50
N GLN A 155 3.64 3.69 2.21
CA GLN A 155 3.33 2.32 2.61
C GLN A 155 4.33 1.30 2.04
N LYS A 156 4.73 1.44 0.77
CA LYS A 156 5.76 0.57 0.19
C LYS A 156 7.12 0.79 0.84
N ALA A 157 7.47 2.03 1.21
CA ALA A 157 8.71 2.35 1.91
C ALA A 157 8.75 1.76 3.32
N GLU A 158 7.63 1.74 4.04
CA GLU A 158 7.50 1.06 5.33
C GLU A 158 7.74 -0.46 5.20
N LEU A 159 7.15 -1.09 4.17
CA LEU A 159 7.37 -2.52 3.90
C LEU A 159 8.84 -2.82 3.58
N ILE A 160 9.49 -1.97 2.77
CA ILE A 160 10.93 -2.09 2.48
C ILE A 160 11.75 -1.91 3.75
N THR A 161 11.42 -0.92 4.58
CA THR A 161 12.11 -0.66 5.86
C THR A 161 11.97 -1.84 6.81
N HIS A 162 10.80 -2.47 6.87
CA HIS A 162 10.60 -3.69 7.65
C HIS A 162 11.46 -4.85 7.12
N ARG A 163 11.46 -5.08 5.81
CA ARG A 163 12.29 -6.11 5.18
C ARG A 163 13.79 -5.85 5.39
N LEU A 164 14.22 -4.60 5.31
CA LEU A 164 15.58 -4.18 5.56
C LEU A 164 16.03 -4.53 6.99
N LYS A 165 15.16 -4.34 8.00
CA LYS A 165 15.44 -4.78 9.37
C LYS A 165 15.63 -6.30 9.47
N LEU A 166 14.80 -7.09 8.78
CA LEU A 166 14.95 -8.56 8.73
C LEU A 166 16.26 -8.98 8.04
N CYS A 167 16.74 -8.19 7.09
CA CYS A 167 18.01 -8.38 6.40
C CYS A 167 19.21 -7.75 7.12
N ASN A 168 19.12 -7.40 8.42
CA ASN A 168 20.19 -6.74 9.19
C ASN A 168 20.74 -5.47 8.51
N ASN A 169 19.85 -4.69 7.88
CA ASN A 169 20.17 -3.49 7.11
C ASN A 169 20.97 -3.73 5.82
N HIS A 170 20.97 -4.96 5.29
CA HIS A 170 21.57 -5.26 3.99
C HIS A 170 20.62 -4.92 2.83
N TRP A 171 20.85 -3.76 2.20
CA TRP A 171 19.99 -3.24 1.14
C TRP A 171 19.87 -4.15 -0.09
N GLU A 172 20.96 -4.80 -0.51
CA GLU A 172 20.92 -5.70 -1.68
C GLU A 172 20.04 -6.92 -1.44
N ASP A 173 19.96 -7.39 -0.18
CA ASP A 173 19.20 -8.60 0.17
C ASP A 173 17.72 -8.26 0.24
N ALA A 174 17.40 -7.15 0.91
CA ALA A 174 16.04 -6.60 0.93
C ALA A 174 15.55 -6.29 -0.50
N PHE A 175 16.43 -5.75 -1.36
CA PHE A 175 16.13 -5.51 -2.77
C PHE A 175 15.84 -6.81 -3.51
N PHE A 176 16.70 -7.82 -3.40
CA PHE A 176 16.49 -9.08 -4.09
C PHE A 176 15.23 -9.79 -3.63
N ILE A 177 14.94 -9.82 -2.32
CA ILE A 177 13.70 -10.42 -1.78
C ILE A 177 12.47 -9.69 -2.33
N THR A 178 12.50 -8.36 -2.40
CA THR A 178 11.41 -7.57 -2.99
C THR A 178 11.26 -7.83 -4.49
N LEU A 179 12.38 -7.90 -5.21
CA LEU A 179 12.41 -8.23 -6.62
C LEU A 179 11.79 -9.61 -6.86
N ALA A 180 12.22 -10.62 -6.11
CA ALA A 180 11.70 -11.98 -6.16
C ALA A 180 10.20 -12.01 -5.91
N ARG A 181 9.71 -11.34 -4.86
CA ARG A 181 8.27 -11.20 -4.59
C ARG A 181 7.50 -10.73 -5.85
N ASN A 182 8.03 -9.70 -6.52
CA ASN A 182 7.37 -9.12 -7.69
C ASN A 182 7.47 -9.98 -8.96
N TYR A 183 8.39 -10.95 -9.02
CA TYR A 183 8.39 -12.01 -10.05
C TYR A 183 7.24 -13.01 -9.88
N GLY A 184 6.59 -13.04 -8.71
CA GLY A 184 5.38 -13.81 -8.46
C GLY A 184 4.10 -13.21 -9.05
N PHE A 185 4.14 -11.97 -9.54
CA PHE A 185 3.03 -11.23 -10.17
C PHE A 185 1.68 -11.39 -9.45
N GLY A 186 1.69 -11.29 -8.12
CA GLY A 186 0.52 -11.46 -7.25
C GLY A 186 0.31 -12.89 -6.80
N LEU A 187 0.01 -13.83 -7.71
CA LEU A 187 -0.40 -15.20 -7.33
C LEU A 187 0.66 -15.95 -6.53
N ASN A 188 1.93 -15.84 -6.92
CA ASN A 188 3.05 -16.49 -6.24
C ASN A 188 3.91 -15.50 -5.43
N GLY A 189 3.43 -14.27 -5.19
CA GLY A 189 4.23 -13.23 -4.52
C GLY A 189 4.77 -13.68 -3.15
N ASP A 190 3.88 -14.22 -2.31
CA ASP A 190 4.25 -14.69 -0.97
C ASP A 190 5.17 -15.92 -1.02
N ALA A 191 4.97 -16.79 -2.01
CA ALA A 191 5.82 -17.96 -2.23
C ALA A 191 7.25 -17.54 -2.62
N PHE A 192 7.39 -16.60 -3.57
CA PHE A 192 8.69 -16.06 -3.96
C PHE A 192 9.38 -15.30 -2.82
N GLU A 193 8.64 -14.52 -2.04
CA GLU A 193 9.22 -13.83 -0.87
C GLU A 193 9.71 -14.84 0.17
N THR A 194 8.89 -15.84 0.49
CA THR A 194 9.26 -16.92 1.43
C THR A 194 10.52 -17.64 0.97
N TRP A 195 10.58 -18.02 -0.30
CA TRP A 195 11.76 -18.62 -0.92
C TRP A 195 12.99 -17.71 -0.81
N ALA A 196 12.87 -16.44 -1.19
CA ALA A 196 14.00 -15.52 -1.22
C ALA A 196 14.56 -15.24 0.19
N CYS A 197 13.70 -15.21 1.21
CA CYS A 197 14.12 -15.08 2.61
C CYS A 197 14.95 -16.27 3.12
N MET A 198 14.89 -17.44 2.45
CA MET A 198 15.68 -18.63 2.82
C MET A 198 17.02 -18.71 2.08
N LEU A 199 17.29 -17.82 1.12
CA LEU A 199 18.50 -17.89 0.30
C LEU A 199 19.75 -17.51 1.10
N PRO A 200 20.81 -18.34 1.06
CA PRO A 200 22.09 -18.00 1.67
C PRO A 200 22.89 -17.07 0.76
N PHE A 201 22.49 -15.79 0.60
CA PHE A 201 23.07 -14.86 -0.38
C PHE A 201 24.61 -14.86 -0.42
N ARG A 202 25.27 -14.83 0.75
CA ARG A 202 26.75 -14.85 0.84
C ARG A 202 27.40 -16.13 0.33
N ALA A 203 26.68 -17.26 0.37
CA ALA A 203 27.13 -18.51 -0.22
C ALA A 203 26.95 -18.47 -1.75
N ILE A 204 25.77 -18.02 -2.22
CA ILE A 204 25.46 -17.92 -3.66
C ILE A 204 26.40 -16.94 -4.35
N ASP A 205 26.76 -15.82 -3.70
CA ASP A 205 27.72 -14.83 -4.20
C ASP A 205 29.07 -15.46 -4.61
N LYS A 206 29.52 -16.51 -3.90
CA LYS A 206 30.78 -17.22 -4.20
C LYS A 206 30.72 -18.14 -5.42
N HIS A 207 29.52 -18.35 -5.94
CA HIS A 207 29.19 -19.21 -7.06
C HIS A 207 28.49 -18.44 -8.19
N ARG A 208 28.44 -17.11 -8.08
CA ARG A 208 27.66 -16.24 -8.98
C ARG A 208 28.17 -16.28 -10.41
N ASP A 209 29.43 -16.66 -10.65
CA ASP A 209 30.06 -16.81 -11.97
C ASP A 209 29.65 -18.10 -12.72
N ASP A 210 28.95 -19.03 -12.06
CA ASP A 210 28.40 -20.23 -12.68
C ASP A 210 26.86 -20.26 -12.58
N LEU A 211 26.19 -20.03 -13.71
CA LEU A 211 24.72 -20.04 -13.78
C LEU A 211 24.12 -21.38 -13.33
N PHE A 212 24.76 -22.51 -13.64
CA PHE A 212 24.25 -23.82 -13.25
C PHE A 212 24.26 -23.98 -11.73
N GLN A 213 25.29 -23.47 -11.04
CA GLN A 213 25.36 -23.49 -9.59
C GLN A 213 24.34 -22.53 -8.95
N VAL A 214 24.13 -21.35 -9.54
CA VAL A 214 23.05 -20.43 -9.10
C VAL A 214 21.68 -21.09 -9.23
N GLU A 215 21.40 -21.75 -10.36
CA GLU A 215 20.16 -22.49 -10.58
C GLU A 215 20.01 -23.64 -9.58
N ALA A 216 21.09 -24.36 -9.25
CA ALA A 216 21.06 -25.43 -8.24
C ALA A 216 20.65 -24.90 -6.86
N PHE A 217 21.20 -23.76 -6.42
CA PHE A 217 20.73 -23.08 -5.21
C PHE A 217 19.26 -22.69 -5.31
N PHE A 218 18.86 -22.05 -6.42
CA PHE A 218 17.53 -21.46 -6.55
C PHE A 218 16.44 -22.54 -6.55
N PHE A 219 16.59 -23.58 -7.37
CA PHE A 219 15.62 -24.69 -7.45
C PHE A 219 15.67 -25.60 -6.22
N GLY A 220 16.85 -25.86 -5.68
CA GLY A 220 17.01 -26.65 -4.47
C GLY A 220 16.36 -25.98 -3.25
N GLN A 221 16.66 -24.71 -3.02
CA GLN A 221 16.08 -23.95 -1.91
C GLN A 221 14.55 -23.75 -2.06
N ALA A 222 14.05 -23.75 -3.30
CA ALA A 222 12.62 -23.73 -3.63
C ALA A 222 11.90 -25.07 -3.37
N GLY A 223 12.62 -26.13 -2.99
CA GLY A 223 12.07 -27.48 -2.80
C GLY A 223 11.69 -28.20 -4.10
N LEU A 224 12.00 -27.60 -5.26
CA LEU A 224 11.54 -28.08 -6.57
C LEU A 224 12.40 -29.24 -7.13
N LEU A 225 13.45 -29.64 -6.42
CA LEU A 225 14.31 -30.78 -6.74
C LEU A 225 14.05 -32.01 -5.86
N GLU A 226 13.12 -31.92 -4.91
CA GLU A 226 12.83 -33.01 -3.98
C GLU A 226 12.02 -34.13 -4.66
N GLU A 227 12.39 -35.39 -4.37
CA GLU A 227 11.76 -36.60 -4.93
C GLU A 227 10.28 -36.73 -4.55
N THR A 228 9.87 -36.13 -3.43
CA THR A 228 8.47 -36.08 -3.00
C THR A 228 7.61 -35.16 -3.86
N PHE A 229 8.22 -34.27 -4.64
CA PHE A 229 7.54 -33.29 -5.46
C PHE A 229 7.73 -33.54 -6.96
N LEU A 230 8.93 -33.93 -7.40
CA LEU A 230 9.18 -34.23 -8.81
C LEU A 230 8.52 -35.55 -9.22
N GLU A 231 7.73 -35.50 -10.29
CA GLU A 231 7.22 -36.72 -10.93
C GLU A 231 8.37 -37.45 -11.62
N LYS A 232 8.31 -38.79 -11.73
CA LYS A 232 9.36 -39.60 -12.36
C LYS A 232 9.68 -39.18 -13.80
N GLU A 233 8.70 -38.69 -14.53
CA GLU A 233 8.87 -38.18 -15.91
C GLU A 233 9.63 -36.84 -15.96
N GLN A 234 9.78 -36.16 -14.82
CA GLN A 234 10.49 -34.89 -14.68
C GLN A 234 11.95 -35.09 -14.20
N GLU A 235 12.34 -36.33 -13.91
CA GLU A 235 13.71 -36.71 -13.61
C GLU A 235 14.48 -36.94 -14.92
N ASP A 236 15.18 -35.90 -15.39
CA ASP A 236 16.06 -35.95 -16.55
C ASP A 236 17.51 -35.69 -16.15
N GLU A 237 18.43 -35.72 -17.12
CA GLU A 237 19.86 -35.51 -16.83
C GLU A 237 20.12 -34.16 -16.13
N TYR A 238 19.41 -33.11 -16.54
CA TYR A 238 19.61 -31.77 -16.00
C TYR A 238 19.10 -31.65 -14.56
N SER A 239 17.88 -32.11 -14.26
CA SER A 239 17.32 -32.07 -12.91
C SER A 239 18.09 -32.96 -11.93
N LEU A 240 18.56 -34.13 -12.36
CA LEU A 240 19.43 -35.01 -11.56
C LEU A 240 20.78 -34.37 -11.24
N ARG A 241 21.39 -33.68 -12.21
CA ARG A 241 22.64 -32.94 -12.00
C ARG A 241 22.44 -31.77 -11.03
N LEU A 242 21.38 -30.98 -11.20
CA LEU A 242 21.05 -29.88 -10.28
C LEU A 242 20.85 -30.40 -8.86
N ARG A 243 20.13 -31.52 -8.70
CA ARG A 243 19.88 -32.15 -7.39
C ARG A 243 21.18 -32.58 -6.73
N LYS A 244 22.07 -33.26 -7.47
CA LYS A 244 23.37 -33.69 -6.95
C LYS A 244 24.21 -32.49 -6.51
N GLU A 245 24.27 -31.46 -7.35
CA GLU A 245 25.04 -30.24 -7.06
C GLU A 245 24.47 -29.50 -5.85
N PHE A 246 23.15 -29.35 -5.76
CA PHE A 246 22.51 -28.74 -4.62
C PHE A 246 22.72 -29.52 -3.32
N ARG A 247 22.68 -30.86 -3.34
CA ARG A 247 22.98 -31.69 -2.15
C ARG A 247 24.41 -31.46 -1.65
N TYR A 248 25.36 -31.31 -2.57
CA TYR A 248 26.74 -30.94 -2.21
C TYR A 248 26.79 -29.56 -1.55
N MET A 249 26.14 -28.55 -2.14
CA MET A 249 26.10 -27.20 -1.56
C MET A 249 25.36 -27.13 -0.22
N GLN A 250 24.27 -27.88 -0.09
CA GLN A 250 23.50 -28.02 1.14
C GLN A 250 24.39 -28.53 2.28
N HIS A 251 25.23 -29.53 2.03
CA HIS A 251 26.21 -30.00 3.00
C HIS A 251 27.33 -28.97 3.24
N LYS A 252 27.88 -28.38 2.18
CA LYS A 252 28.99 -27.40 2.25
C LYS A 252 28.65 -26.14 3.05
N PHE A 253 27.41 -25.68 2.97
CA PHE A 253 26.94 -24.45 3.61
C PHE A 253 25.95 -24.70 4.76
N GLU A 254 25.80 -25.95 5.19
CA GLU A 254 24.93 -26.36 6.31
C GLU A 254 23.49 -25.85 6.16
N LEU A 255 22.93 -25.97 4.95
CA LEU A 255 21.58 -25.49 4.65
C LEU A 255 20.53 -26.46 5.23
N THR A 256 20.05 -26.13 6.43
CA THR A 256 19.17 -27.02 7.23
C THR A 256 17.71 -26.97 6.84
N LYS A 257 17.27 -25.94 6.12
CA LYS A 257 15.86 -25.74 5.75
C LYS A 257 15.74 -25.53 4.26
N MET A 258 14.65 -26.00 3.69
CA MET A 258 14.22 -25.76 2.30
C MET A 258 12.76 -25.34 2.34
N MET A 259 12.31 -24.65 1.31
CA MET A 259 10.90 -24.30 1.18
C MET A 259 10.07 -25.56 0.86
N ASP A 260 8.86 -25.63 1.42
CA ASP A 260 7.86 -26.61 0.99
C ASP A 260 7.37 -26.25 -0.42
N ALA A 261 7.60 -27.14 -1.38
CA ALA A 261 7.24 -26.92 -2.78
C ALA A 261 5.73 -26.79 -3.02
N THR A 262 4.88 -27.24 -2.09
CA THR A 262 3.41 -27.11 -2.21
C THR A 262 2.91 -25.66 -2.11
N LEU A 263 3.76 -24.74 -1.62
CA LEU A 263 3.47 -23.31 -1.59
C LEU A 263 3.43 -22.70 -3.00
N TRP A 264 4.09 -23.31 -3.98
CA TRP A 264 4.07 -22.86 -5.37
C TRP A 264 2.72 -23.15 -6.02
N ARG A 265 2.10 -22.12 -6.60
CA ARG A 265 0.84 -22.22 -7.33
C ARG A 265 1.11 -22.32 -8.83
N PHE A 266 0.73 -23.45 -9.43
CA PHE A 266 0.84 -23.68 -10.88
C PHE A 266 -0.50 -23.56 -11.62
N LEU A 267 -1.61 -23.83 -10.94
CA LEU A 267 -2.95 -23.79 -11.53
C LEU A 267 -3.29 -22.37 -12.00
N ARG A 268 -3.92 -22.24 -13.18
CA ARG A 268 -4.34 -20.97 -13.82
C ARG A 268 -3.19 -20.07 -14.29
N LEU A 269 -1.94 -20.56 -14.27
CA LEU A 269 -0.81 -19.88 -14.89
C LEU A 269 -0.66 -20.29 -16.36
N ARG A 270 -0.20 -19.34 -17.18
CA ARG A 270 0.40 -19.67 -18.48
C ARG A 270 1.80 -20.25 -18.24
N PRO A 271 2.28 -21.17 -19.09
CA PRO A 271 3.57 -21.83 -18.89
C PRO A 271 4.76 -20.86 -18.70
N GLU A 272 4.77 -19.72 -19.38
CA GLU A 272 5.80 -18.68 -19.25
C GLU A 272 5.85 -18.02 -17.85
N ASN A 273 4.77 -18.17 -17.08
CA ASN A 273 4.65 -17.62 -15.73
C ASN A 273 4.90 -18.68 -14.64
N PHE A 274 5.20 -19.92 -15.00
CA PHE A 274 5.47 -20.94 -14.01
C PHE A 274 6.66 -20.56 -13.12
N PRO A 275 6.61 -20.91 -11.81
CA PRO A 275 7.73 -20.73 -10.89
C PRO A 275 9.08 -21.19 -11.46
N TYR A 276 9.11 -22.30 -12.21
CA TYR A 276 10.33 -22.77 -12.87
C TYR A 276 10.99 -21.73 -13.77
N ILE A 277 10.21 -21.15 -14.69
CA ILE A 277 10.70 -20.14 -15.64
C ILE A 277 11.09 -18.86 -14.90
N ARG A 278 10.31 -18.43 -13.91
CA ARG A 278 10.58 -17.21 -13.15
C ARG A 278 11.84 -17.34 -12.28
N LEU A 279 12.06 -18.50 -11.66
CA LEU A 279 13.29 -18.80 -10.94
C LEU A 279 14.50 -18.85 -11.88
N ALA A 280 14.39 -19.49 -13.05
CA ALA A 280 15.46 -19.48 -14.05
C ALA A 280 15.82 -18.06 -14.52
N GLN A 281 14.80 -17.22 -14.76
CA GLN A 281 14.99 -15.81 -15.12
C GLN A 281 15.65 -15.00 -14.01
N LEU A 282 15.28 -15.23 -12.74
CA LEU A 282 15.96 -14.62 -11.60
C LEU A 282 17.40 -15.12 -11.48
N GLY A 283 17.63 -16.42 -11.67
CA GLY A 283 18.96 -17.03 -11.62
C GLY A 283 19.90 -16.43 -12.66
N TYR A 284 19.42 -16.30 -13.89
CA TYR A 284 20.16 -15.63 -14.97
C TYR A 284 20.44 -14.16 -14.65
N LEU A 285 19.45 -13.42 -14.14
CA LEU A 285 19.64 -12.01 -13.77
C LEU A 285 20.66 -11.87 -12.64
N TYR A 286 20.57 -12.72 -11.62
CA TYR A 286 21.48 -12.72 -10.47
C TYR A 286 22.92 -13.07 -10.88
N HIS A 287 23.10 -14.05 -11.77
CA HIS A 287 24.39 -14.43 -12.35
C HIS A 287 25.00 -13.28 -13.17
N LYS A 288 24.21 -12.67 -14.05
CA LYS A 288 24.69 -11.63 -14.99
C LYS A 288 24.93 -10.27 -14.31
N ALA A 289 24.09 -9.91 -13.34
CA ALA A 289 24.05 -8.55 -12.83
C ALA A 289 24.97 -8.37 -11.62
N ASP A 290 26.22 -7.96 -11.90
CA ASP A 290 27.07 -7.40 -10.86
C ASP A 290 26.48 -6.07 -10.35
N LYS A 291 26.41 -5.94 -9.01
CA LYS A 291 25.92 -4.75 -8.29
C LYS A 291 24.60 -4.18 -8.85
N LEU A 292 23.63 -5.06 -9.15
CA LEU A 292 22.34 -4.68 -9.75
C LEU A 292 21.65 -3.54 -9.00
N PHE A 293 21.62 -3.61 -7.67
CA PHE A 293 20.95 -2.61 -6.84
C PHE A 293 21.55 -1.21 -6.99
N SER A 294 22.87 -1.04 -6.84
CA SER A 294 23.50 0.27 -6.95
C SER A 294 23.36 0.85 -8.36
N ARG A 295 23.49 0.00 -9.39
CA ARG A 295 23.32 0.42 -10.80
C ARG A 295 21.90 0.89 -11.09
N LEU A 296 20.88 0.26 -10.49
CA LEU A 296 19.49 0.70 -10.61
C LEU A 296 19.24 2.01 -9.86
N LEU A 297 19.92 2.26 -8.74
CA LEU A 297 19.89 3.55 -8.05
C LEU A 297 20.61 4.67 -8.82
N GLU A 298 21.50 4.35 -9.75
CA GLU A 298 22.22 5.34 -10.57
C GLU A 298 21.54 5.57 -11.93
N ALA A 299 20.70 4.65 -12.39
CA ALA A 299 20.01 4.76 -13.68
C ALA A 299 19.07 5.98 -13.72
N GLU A 300 19.24 6.83 -14.73
CA GLU A 300 18.50 8.08 -14.90
C GLU A 300 17.26 7.93 -15.78
N THR A 301 17.21 6.89 -16.60
CA THR A 301 16.13 6.67 -17.58
C THR A 301 15.48 5.29 -17.45
N LEU A 302 14.22 5.20 -17.83
CA LEU A 302 13.51 3.91 -17.88
C LEU A 302 14.17 2.91 -18.86
N ASP A 303 14.79 3.39 -19.94
CA ASP A 303 15.52 2.53 -20.88
C ASP A 303 16.74 1.88 -20.24
N GLU A 304 17.53 2.64 -19.46
CA GLU A 304 18.64 2.11 -18.68
C GLU A 304 18.16 1.08 -17.65
N VAL A 305 17.09 1.41 -16.92
CA VAL A 305 16.47 0.48 -15.95
C VAL A 305 16.02 -0.82 -16.62
N ARG A 306 15.34 -0.74 -17.77
CA ARG A 306 14.91 -1.93 -18.53
C ARG A 306 16.09 -2.76 -19.01
N LYS A 307 17.16 -2.14 -19.50
CA LYS A 307 18.40 -2.83 -19.90
C LYS A 307 19.07 -3.55 -18.73
N LEU A 308 19.06 -2.96 -17.54
CA LEU A 308 19.59 -3.57 -16.32
C LEU A 308 18.76 -4.76 -15.85
N LEU A 309 17.43 -4.68 -15.98
CA LEU A 309 16.49 -5.75 -15.61
C LEU A 309 16.32 -6.83 -16.71
N ALA A 310 16.86 -6.60 -17.91
CA ALA A 310 16.73 -7.52 -19.03
C ALA A 310 17.36 -8.88 -18.70
N THR A 311 16.50 -9.90 -18.69
CA THR A 311 16.85 -11.28 -18.33
C THR A 311 16.28 -12.28 -19.34
N ARG A 312 16.85 -13.48 -19.34
CA ARG A 312 16.40 -14.67 -20.07
C ARG A 312 16.62 -15.91 -19.19
N THR A 313 16.47 -17.11 -19.74
CA THR A 313 16.73 -18.36 -19.03
C THR A 313 18.03 -19.02 -19.48
N SER A 314 18.49 -20.07 -18.80
CA SER A 314 19.50 -20.99 -19.35
C SER A 314 18.93 -21.80 -20.53
N SER A 315 19.82 -22.42 -21.32
CA SER A 315 19.46 -23.13 -22.54
C SER A 315 18.47 -24.28 -22.31
N TYR A 316 18.57 -24.97 -21.17
CA TYR A 316 17.62 -26.03 -20.80
C TYR A 316 16.17 -25.53 -20.86
N TRP A 317 15.93 -24.36 -20.27
CA TRP A 317 14.61 -23.77 -20.21
C TRP A 317 14.16 -23.14 -21.53
N GLU A 318 14.95 -23.11 -22.60
CA GLU A 318 14.47 -22.67 -23.92
C GLU A 318 13.54 -23.71 -24.54
N ASP A 319 13.76 -24.99 -24.20
CA ASP A 319 12.96 -26.13 -24.64
C ASP A 319 12.04 -26.68 -23.55
N HIS A 320 12.04 -26.14 -22.33
CA HIS A 320 11.24 -26.65 -21.21
C HIS A 320 10.41 -25.56 -20.53
N PHE A 321 9.25 -25.93 -20.00
CA PHE A 321 8.45 -25.11 -19.05
C PHE A 321 8.41 -25.71 -17.64
N VAL A 322 8.59 -27.02 -17.57
CA VAL A 322 8.73 -27.84 -16.37
C VAL A 322 9.84 -28.85 -16.66
N PHE A 323 10.47 -29.41 -15.63
CA PHE A 323 11.53 -30.40 -15.83
C PHE A 323 11.06 -31.63 -16.63
N GLY A 324 11.95 -32.21 -17.43
CA GLY A 324 11.75 -33.44 -18.22
C GLY A 324 10.75 -33.37 -19.38
N ARG A 325 9.90 -32.33 -19.45
CA ARG A 325 8.90 -32.17 -20.50
C ARG A 325 9.32 -31.13 -21.52
N THR A 326 9.67 -31.62 -22.71
CA THR A 326 10.06 -30.78 -23.83
C THR A 326 8.89 -29.98 -24.40
N SER A 327 9.23 -28.86 -25.02
CA SER A 327 8.36 -27.90 -25.67
C SER A 327 9.10 -27.32 -26.88
N SER A 328 8.41 -26.52 -27.70
CA SER A 328 9.05 -25.87 -28.84
C SER A 328 10.15 -24.91 -28.37
N HIS A 329 11.33 -25.02 -28.99
CA HIS A 329 12.47 -24.15 -28.73
C HIS A 329 12.11 -22.67 -28.86
N LYS A 330 12.32 -21.92 -27.77
CA LYS A 330 12.08 -20.48 -27.73
C LYS A 330 12.81 -19.86 -26.55
N GLU A 331 13.56 -18.79 -26.80
CA GLU A 331 14.06 -17.94 -25.71
C GLU A 331 12.90 -17.41 -24.86
N LYS A 332 13.08 -17.41 -23.53
CA LYS A 332 12.06 -16.99 -22.57
C LYS A 332 12.49 -15.73 -21.83
N PRO A 333 12.59 -14.55 -22.50
CA PRO A 333 12.91 -13.30 -21.83
C PRO A 333 11.73 -12.78 -21.01
N MET A 334 12.00 -11.79 -20.16
CA MET A 334 10.93 -11.01 -19.55
C MET A 334 10.33 -10.03 -20.57
N GLY A 335 9.00 -10.03 -20.72
CA GLY A 335 8.33 -9.08 -21.62
C GLY A 335 8.28 -7.66 -21.04
N GLU A 336 8.17 -6.66 -21.90
CA GLU A 336 8.12 -5.23 -21.54
C GLU A 336 7.12 -4.91 -20.43
N ARG A 337 5.89 -5.43 -20.52
CA ARG A 337 4.86 -5.20 -19.47
C ARG A 337 5.26 -5.79 -18.11
N SER A 338 5.97 -6.91 -18.10
CA SER A 338 6.49 -7.51 -16.87
C SER A 338 7.63 -6.66 -16.31
N LEU A 339 8.53 -6.15 -17.15
CA LEU A 339 9.58 -5.22 -16.73
C LEU A 339 8.98 -3.95 -16.11
N ASP A 340 7.99 -3.35 -16.77
CA ASP A 340 7.30 -2.16 -16.23
C ASP A 340 6.68 -2.43 -14.85
N LEU A 341 6.07 -3.61 -14.64
CA LEU A 341 5.55 -4.00 -13.33
C LEU A 341 6.66 -4.17 -12.26
N ILE A 342 7.83 -4.68 -12.64
CA ILE A 342 9.01 -4.73 -11.76
C ILE A 342 9.51 -3.32 -11.44
N VAL A 343 9.50 -2.39 -12.41
CA VAL A 343 9.87 -1.00 -12.16
C VAL A 343 8.92 -0.37 -11.14
N ILE A 344 7.61 -0.50 -11.35
CA ILE A 344 6.56 0.07 -10.48
C ILE A 344 6.59 -0.50 -9.05
N ASN A 345 6.87 -1.79 -8.90
CA ASN A 345 6.73 -2.48 -7.61
C ASN A 345 8.05 -2.77 -6.90
N THR A 346 9.18 -2.64 -7.58
CA THR A 346 10.52 -2.83 -6.99
C THR A 346 11.37 -1.57 -7.13
N VAL A 347 11.65 -1.11 -8.35
CA VAL A 347 12.65 -0.05 -8.58
C VAL A 347 12.20 1.29 -8.00
N VAL A 348 10.99 1.74 -8.35
CA VAL A 348 10.42 3.01 -7.88
C VAL A 348 10.34 3.05 -6.34
N PRO A 349 9.78 2.03 -5.65
CA PRO A 349 9.77 1.99 -4.19
C PRO A 349 11.15 2.04 -3.54
N PHE A 350 12.14 1.33 -4.08
CA PHE A 350 13.50 1.37 -3.53
C PHE A 350 14.17 2.72 -3.78
N LEU A 351 13.97 3.30 -4.95
CA LEU A 351 14.51 4.62 -5.27
C LEU A 351 13.94 5.69 -4.33
N TYR A 352 12.63 5.67 -4.08
CA TYR A 352 11.97 6.55 -3.12
C TYR A 352 12.49 6.32 -1.69
N THR A 353 12.49 5.06 -1.23
CA THR A 353 12.88 4.72 0.15
C THR A 353 14.35 5.03 0.44
N TYR A 354 15.24 4.73 -0.52
CA TYR A 354 16.66 5.02 -0.40
C TYR A 354 16.92 6.53 -0.45
N GLY A 355 16.21 7.26 -1.31
CA GLY A 355 16.22 8.73 -1.36
C GLY A 355 15.84 9.35 -0.01
N LEU A 356 14.76 8.91 0.62
CA LEU A 356 14.38 9.33 1.97
C LEU A 356 15.47 9.01 3.00
N HIS A 357 16.04 7.80 2.95
CA HIS A 357 17.10 7.38 3.87
C HIS A 357 18.38 8.23 3.75
N LYS A 358 18.71 8.69 2.53
CA LYS A 358 19.87 9.54 2.25
C LYS A 358 19.59 11.04 2.31
N ALA A 359 18.33 11.44 2.51
CA ALA A 359 17.86 12.82 2.35
C ALA A 359 18.19 13.40 0.96
N GLU A 360 18.06 12.57 -0.09
CA GLU A 360 18.31 12.94 -1.48
C GLU A 360 17.00 13.08 -2.25
N GLU A 361 16.46 14.30 -2.30
CA GLU A 361 15.18 14.60 -2.99
C GLU A 361 15.19 14.24 -4.48
N GLY A 362 16.35 14.31 -5.14
CA GLY A 362 16.50 13.94 -6.55
C GLY A 362 16.05 12.51 -6.85
N MET A 363 16.32 11.56 -5.94
CA MET A 363 15.88 10.18 -6.08
C MET A 363 14.36 10.06 -5.92
N CYS A 364 13.78 10.72 -4.93
CA CYS A 364 12.32 10.74 -4.73
C CYS A 364 11.59 11.32 -5.94
N ASN A 365 12.10 12.43 -6.48
CA ASN A 365 11.55 13.07 -7.68
C ASN A 365 11.67 12.15 -8.91
N ARG A 366 12.80 11.45 -9.08
CA ARG A 366 12.97 10.48 -10.16
C ARG A 366 12.02 9.27 -10.02
N ALA A 367 11.75 8.82 -8.79
CA ALA A 367 10.76 7.78 -8.54
C ALA A 367 9.36 8.20 -9.00
N GLY A 368 8.94 9.45 -8.70
CA GLY A 368 7.71 10.04 -9.20
C GLY A 368 7.68 10.14 -10.73
N ARG A 369 8.73 10.70 -11.33
CA ARG A 369 8.87 10.84 -12.79
C ARG A 369 8.76 9.50 -13.52
N PHE A 370 9.38 8.43 -13.00
CA PHE A 370 9.23 7.09 -13.59
C PHE A 370 7.78 6.60 -13.58
N LEU A 371 6.99 6.89 -12.55
CA LEU A 371 5.57 6.54 -12.53
C LEU A 371 4.74 7.35 -13.53
N GLU A 372 5.10 8.62 -13.77
CA GLU A 372 4.43 9.49 -14.74
C GLU A 372 4.78 9.10 -16.20
N GLU A 373 6.01 8.66 -16.46
CA GLU A 373 6.45 8.23 -17.79
C GLU A 373 5.92 6.84 -18.19
N LEU A 374 5.65 5.96 -17.21
CA LEU A 374 5.12 4.62 -17.46
C LEU A 374 3.62 4.65 -17.76
N LYS A 375 3.17 3.74 -18.63
CA LYS A 375 1.74 3.55 -18.92
C LYS A 375 1.02 2.97 -17.70
N ALA A 376 -0.25 3.33 -17.56
CA ALA A 376 -1.13 2.74 -16.56
C ALA A 376 -1.12 1.20 -16.61
N GLU A 377 -1.12 0.59 -15.43
CA GLU A 377 -1.25 -0.86 -15.31
C GLU A 377 -2.61 -1.33 -15.80
N ASN A 378 -2.67 -2.55 -16.34
CA ASN A 378 -3.93 -3.11 -16.86
C ASN A 378 -4.45 -4.23 -15.94
N ASN A 379 -5.19 -3.83 -14.90
CA ASN A 379 -5.84 -4.75 -13.96
C ASN A 379 -7.33 -4.40 -13.77
N HIS A 380 -8.07 -5.23 -13.03
CA HIS A 380 -9.51 -5.05 -12.86
C HIS A 380 -9.87 -3.74 -12.12
N ILE A 381 -9.03 -3.32 -11.18
CA ILE A 381 -9.18 -2.06 -10.44
C ILE A 381 -9.12 -0.89 -11.42
N VAL A 382 -8.03 -0.81 -12.19
CA VAL A 382 -7.81 0.28 -13.15
C VAL A 382 -8.91 0.36 -14.19
N ARG A 383 -9.35 -0.80 -14.73
CA ARG A 383 -10.47 -0.84 -15.68
C ARG A 383 -11.76 -0.33 -15.04
N SER A 384 -12.09 -0.77 -13.82
CA SER A 384 -13.30 -0.30 -13.13
C SER A 384 -13.32 1.22 -12.92
N TRP A 385 -12.19 1.83 -12.58
CA TRP A 385 -12.12 3.29 -12.40
C TRP A 385 -12.09 4.06 -13.73
N SER A 386 -11.47 3.49 -14.76
CA SER A 386 -11.53 4.04 -16.12
C SER A 386 -12.97 4.02 -16.65
N ASP A 387 -13.68 2.91 -16.48
CA ASP A 387 -15.08 2.76 -16.90
C ASP A 387 -16.01 3.68 -16.10
N ALA A 388 -15.63 4.01 -14.86
CA ALA A 388 -16.30 5.00 -14.01
C ALA A 388 -16.05 6.46 -14.43
N GLY A 389 -15.29 6.71 -15.51
CA GLY A 389 -15.09 8.02 -16.12
C GLY A 389 -13.87 8.79 -15.61
N LEU A 390 -12.99 8.19 -14.81
CA LEU A 390 -11.72 8.82 -14.43
C LEU A 390 -10.65 8.60 -15.51
N PRO A 391 -9.84 9.63 -15.83
CA PRO A 391 -8.72 9.46 -16.75
C PRO A 391 -7.61 8.65 -16.07
N VAL A 392 -7.24 7.51 -16.66
CA VAL A 392 -6.14 6.66 -16.17
C VAL A 392 -5.15 6.44 -17.29
N THR A 393 -4.03 7.16 -17.23
CA THR A 393 -3.06 7.23 -18.35
C THR A 393 -1.68 6.71 -17.96
N THR A 394 -1.26 7.01 -16.73
CA THR A 394 0.09 6.73 -16.24
C THR A 394 0.09 5.66 -15.15
N ALA A 395 1.25 5.08 -14.85
CA ALA A 395 1.42 4.20 -13.70
C ALA A 395 1.18 4.95 -12.38
N ALA A 396 1.45 6.26 -12.34
CA ALA A 396 1.10 7.12 -11.22
C ALA A 396 -0.42 7.10 -10.96
N ASP A 397 -1.24 7.24 -12.02
CA ASP A 397 -2.71 7.16 -11.91
C ASP A 397 -3.16 5.78 -11.43
N SER A 398 -2.62 4.70 -12.01
CA SER A 398 -3.01 3.34 -11.62
C SER A 398 -2.64 3.03 -10.17
N GLN A 399 -1.45 3.46 -9.72
CA GLN A 399 -1.01 3.28 -8.34
C GLN A 399 -1.89 4.07 -7.36
N ALA A 400 -2.27 5.32 -7.67
CA ALA A 400 -3.24 6.07 -6.85
C ALA A 400 -4.59 5.37 -6.73
N LEU A 401 -5.12 4.85 -7.83
CA LEU A 401 -6.44 4.21 -7.83
C LEU A 401 -6.44 2.87 -7.11
N ILE A 402 -5.34 2.12 -7.18
CA ILE A 402 -5.15 0.92 -6.35
C ILE A 402 -5.14 1.31 -4.87
N GLN A 403 -4.49 2.41 -4.50
CA GLN A 403 -4.50 2.93 -3.13
C GLN A 403 -5.92 3.32 -2.69
N LEU A 404 -6.60 4.13 -3.48
CA LEU A 404 -7.96 4.57 -3.22
C LEU A 404 -8.90 3.38 -3.02
N GLN A 405 -8.82 2.40 -3.89
CA GLN A 405 -9.62 1.20 -3.78
C GLN A 405 -9.32 0.43 -2.49
N LYS A 406 -8.06 0.06 -2.25
CA LYS A 406 -7.68 -0.86 -1.16
C LYS A 406 -7.79 -0.22 0.23
N GLU A 407 -7.41 1.05 0.35
CA GLU A 407 -7.29 1.71 1.64
C GLU A 407 -8.50 2.56 2.01
N TYR A 408 -9.34 2.92 1.03
CA TYR A 408 -10.55 3.71 1.29
C TYR A 408 -11.83 2.95 0.91
N CYS A 409 -12.00 2.59 -0.37
CA CYS A 409 -13.28 2.05 -0.86
C CYS A 409 -13.58 0.66 -0.26
N ASP A 410 -12.64 -0.27 -0.34
CA ASP A 410 -12.79 -1.65 0.19
C ASP A 410 -13.00 -1.63 1.72
N LYS A 411 -12.47 -0.60 2.41
CA LYS A 411 -12.60 -0.38 3.87
C LYS A 411 -13.75 0.56 4.25
N ARG A 412 -14.57 1.00 3.29
CA ARG A 412 -15.71 1.93 3.48
C ARG A 412 -15.35 3.24 4.18
N LYS A 413 -14.12 3.76 3.98
CA LYS A 413 -13.65 5.01 4.59
C LYS A 413 -14.08 6.27 3.81
N CYS A 414 -15.32 6.35 3.37
CA CYS A 414 -15.82 7.47 2.56
C CYS A 414 -15.71 8.82 3.29
N LEU A 415 -15.84 8.85 4.62
CA LEU A 415 -15.66 10.05 5.44
C LEU A 415 -14.21 10.59 5.43
N TYR A 416 -13.24 9.79 4.99
CA TYR A 416 -11.83 10.18 4.89
C TYR A 416 -11.39 10.41 3.43
N CYS A 417 -12.28 10.19 2.46
CA CYS A 417 -11.98 10.29 1.04
C CYS A 417 -12.42 11.65 0.49
N ARG A 418 -11.58 12.29 -0.34
CA ARG A 418 -11.94 13.57 -0.98
C ARG A 418 -13.13 13.46 -1.93
N PHE A 419 -13.27 12.34 -2.64
CA PHE A 419 -14.47 12.10 -3.45
C PHE A 419 -15.70 11.87 -2.57
N GLY A 420 -15.54 11.19 -1.42
CA GLY A 420 -16.61 11.08 -0.43
C GLY A 420 -17.05 12.45 0.10
N TYR A 421 -16.10 13.37 0.33
CA TYR A 421 -16.43 14.75 0.70
C TYR A 421 -17.24 15.50 -0.35
N GLU A 422 -16.86 15.39 -1.63
CA GLU A 422 -17.64 15.99 -2.72
C GLU A 422 -19.05 15.41 -2.82
N TYR A 423 -19.22 14.11 -2.51
CA TYR A 423 -20.52 13.46 -2.47
C TYR A 423 -21.37 13.98 -1.31
N LEU A 424 -20.80 13.99 -0.09
CA LEU A 424 -21.50 14.31 1.14
C LEU A 424 -21.89 15.79 1.25
N ARG A 425 -21.08 16.72 0.71
CA ARG A 425 -21.32 18.17 0.82
C ARG A 425 -22.40 18.71 -0.12
N LYS A 426 -22.81 17.93 -1.12
CA LYS A 426 -23.82 18.35 -2.10
C LYS A 426 -25.15 18.51 -1.38
N LYS A 427 -25.80 19.67 -1.53
CA LYS A 427 -27.11 19.97 -0.94
C LYS A 427 -28.25 19.62 -1.88
#